data_AF-A0A354SCS6-F1
#
_entry.id   AF-A0A354SCS6-F1
#
_cell.length_a   1.000
_cell.length_b   1.000
_cell.length_c   1.000
_cell.angle_alpha   90.00
_cell.angle_beta   90.00
_cell.angle_gamma   90.00
#
_symmetry.space_group_name_H-M   'P 1'
#
loop_
_entity.id
_entity.type
_entity.pdbx_description
1 polymer ?
#
loop_
_entity_poly.entity_id
_entity_poly.type
_entity_poly.pdbx_seq_one_letter_code
_entity_poly.pdbx_strand_id
1 'polypeptide(L)'
;MGTSGGLAHLLAVASGQTYNRWFKFTILSWLPYALSFALLPTAILLGAGSADPWRLAPVGALLGIAAHLTNVVGDIDGDLRTGVHGFPQRIGARPSTYLAIALLVIVAILLFSDLRLIVALTVAATSLALLPPRRPLFVGLMALAALDVVLLLGSLHS
;
A
#
# COMPACT_ATOMS: atom_id res chain seq x y z
N MET A 1 12.58 -12.83 11.92
CA MET A 1 12.65 -12.76 10.45
C MET A 1 13.92 -13.47 10.00
N GLY A 2 13.83 -14.52 9.17
CA GLY A 2 15.02 -15.10 8.52
C GLY A 2 15.68 -14.11 7.55
N THR A 3 16.88 -14.41 7.06
CA THR A 3 17.67 -13.54 6.15
C THR A 3 16.86 -13.07 4.93
N SER A 4 16.09 -13.97 4.31
CA SER A 4 15.24 -13.65 3.16
C SER A 4 14.11 -12.67 3.48
N GLY A 5 13.46 -12.82 4.63
CA GLY A 5 12.40 -11.90 5.09
C GLY A 5 12.96 -10.52 5.45
N GLY A 6 14.13 -10.48 6.09
CA GLY A 6 14.85 -9.24 6.38
C GLY A 6 15.25 -8.48 5.10
N LEU A 7 15.76 -9.18 4.08
CA LEU A 7 16.09 -8.58 2.79
C LEU A 7 14.86 -8.01 2.08
N ALA A 8 13.75 -8.75 2.05
CA ALA A 8 12.49 -8.26 1.47
C ALA A 8 12.01 -6.97 2.16
N HIS A 9 12.12 -6.90 3.49
CA HIS A 9 11.80 -5.69 4.25
C HIS A 9 12.75 -4.52 3.93
N LEU A 10 14.06 -4.76 3.88
CA LEU A 10 15.04 -3.73 3.53
C LEU A 10 14.83 -3.19 2.10
N LEU A 11 14.46 -4.06 1.16
CA LEU A 11 14.10 -3.66 -0.20
C LEU A 11 12.84 -2.77 -0.22
N ALA A 12 11.83 -3.06 0.59
CA ALA A 12 10.65 -2.20 0.73
C ALA A 12 11.03 -0.82 1.29
N VAL A 13 11.88 -0.76 2.32
CA VAL A 13 12.37 0.51 2.88
C VAL A 13 13.20 1.30 1.87
N ALA A 14 14.12 0.63 1.15
CA ALA A 14 14.91 1.25 0.09
C ALA A 14 14.03 1.78 -1.05
N SER A 15 12.94 1.07 -1.38
CA SER A 15 11.95 1.50 -2.35
C SER A 15 11.25 2.79 -1.90
N GLY A 16 10.79 2.87 -0.66
CA GLY A 16 10.23 4.12 -0.10
C GLY A 16 11.20 5.30 -0.14
N GLN A 17 12.49 5.04 0.09
CA GLN A 17 13.50 6.11 0.02
C GLN A 17 13.77 6.60 -1.40
N THR A 18 13.76 5.70 -2.38
CA THR A 18 13.90 6.08 -3.79
C THR A 18 12.66 6.83 -4.31
N TYR A 19 11.48 6.55 -3.75
CA TYR A 19 10.27 7.34 -3.99
C TYR A 19 10.46 8.81 -3.65
N ASN A 20 10.83 9.10 -2.40
CA ASN A 20 10.93 10.47 -1.91
C ASN A 20 11.99 11.31 -2.65
N ARG A 21 13.04 10.66 -3.15
CA ARG A 21 14.16 11.31 -3.83
C ARG A 21 13.95 11.48 -5.33
N TRP A 22 13.36 10.51 -6.01
CA TRP A 22 13.30 10.48 -7.48
C TRP A 22 11.93 10.16 -8.04
N PHE A 23 11.34 9.01 -7.67
CA PHE A 23 10.18 8.50 -8.38
C PHE A 23 8.94 9.37 -8.24
N LYS A 24 8.77 10.10 -7.13
CA LYS A 24 7.61 11.00 -6.97
C LYS A 24 7.51 12.06 -8.08
N PHE A 25 8.62 12.41 -8.71
CA PHE A 25 8.68 13.39 -9.80
C PHE A 25 8.48 12.78 -11.20
N THR A 26 8.30 11.46 -11.31
CA THR A 26 8.25 10.74 -12.59
C THR A 26 6.91 10.03 -12.81
N ILE A 27 6.66 9.63 -14.07
CA ILE A 27 5.51 8.79 -14.42
C ILE A 27 5.54 7.42 -13.72
N LEU A 28 6.68 7.01 -13.16
CA LEU A 28 6.82 5.77 -12.41
C LEU A 28 6.58 5.94 -10.90
N SER A 29 6.03 7.08 -10.46
CA SER A 29 5.72 7.35 -9.04
C SER A 29 4.91 6.25 -8.31
N TRP A 30 4.15 5.43 -9.05
CA TRP A 30 3.37 4.31 -8.52
C TRP A 30 4.22 3.06 -8.22
N LEU A 31 5.36 2.88 -8.90
CA LEU A 31 6.16 1.66 -8.85
C LEU A 31 6.72 1.37 -7.45
N PRO A 32 7.26 2.36 -6.70
CA PRO A 32 7.72 2.11 -5.34
C PRO A 32 6.62 1.65 -4.38
N TYR A 33 5.41 2.17 -4.54
CA TYR A 33 4.26 1.74 -3.75
C TYR A 33 3.86 0.31 -4.09
N ALA A 34 3.78 -0.03 -5.37
CA ALA A 34 3.50 -1.39 -5.82
C ALA A 34 4.53 -2.39 -5.24
N LEU A 35 5.82 -2.06 -5.34
CA LEU A 35 6.89 -2.91 -4.84
C LEU A 35 6.85 -3.05 -3.31
N SER A 36 6.72 -1.94 -2.58
CA SER A 36 6.71 -1.96 -1.13
C SER A 36 5.53 -2.75 -0.57
N PHE A 37 4.33 -2.55 -1.11
CA PHE A 37 3.14 -3.28 -0.65
C PHE A 37 3.12 -4.75 -1.10
N ALA A 38 3.77 -5.11 -2.20
CA ALA A 38 3.99 -6.52 -2.56
C ALA A 38 4.96 -7.22 -1.61
N LEU A 39 6.06 -6.54 -1.24
CA LEU A 39 7.11 -7.11 -0.40
C LEU A 39 6.70 -7.27 1.07
N LEU A 40 5.78 -6.46 1.59
CA LEU A 40 5.31 -6.56 2.98
C LEU A 40 4.73 -7.95 3.34
N PRO A 41 3.65 -8.44 2.70
CA PRO A 41 3.11 -9.77 2.99
C PRO A 41 4.09 -10.88 2.61
N THR A 42 4.91 -10.70 1.57
CA THR A 42 5.94 -11.67 1.21
C THR A 42 7.03 -11.82 2.27
N ALA A 43 7.50 -10.71 2.85
CA ALA A 43 8.49 -10.75 3.93
C ALA A 43 7.96 -11.50 5.16
N ILE A 44 6.68 -11.31 5.49
CA ILE A 44 5.99 -12.02 6.58
C ILE A 44 5.92 -13.52 6.27
N LEU A 45 5.46 -13.90 5.07
CA LEU A 45 5.31 -15.30 4.68
C LEU A 45 6.67 -16.02 4.57
N LEU A 46 7.71 -15.34 4.07
CA LEU A 46 9.09 -15.83 4.08
C LEU A 46 9.59 -16.03 5.52
N GLY A 47 9.31 -15.08 6.40
CA GLY A 47 9.66 -15.16 7.83
C GLY A 47 8.97 -16.32 8.56
N ALA A 48 7.78 -16.69 8.11
CA ALA A 48 6.99 -17.81 8.63
C ALA A 48 7.30 -19.17 7.95
N GLY A 49 8.22 -19.21 6.99
CA GLY A 49 8.57 -20.46 6.28
C GLY A 49 7.49 -20.98 5.33
N SER A 50 6.60 -20.12 4.83
CA SER A 50 5.57 -20.51 3.87
C SER A 50 6.17 -21.11 2.59
N ALA A 51 5.57 -22.20 2.10
CA ALA A 51 5.93 -22.80 0.80
C ALA A 51 5.53 -21.91 -0.39
N ASP A 52 4.57 -21.00 -0.20
CA ASP A 52 4.14 -20.04 -1.22
C ASP A 52 4.11 -18.61 -0.63
N PRO A 53 5.27 -17.95 -0.55
CA PRO A 53 5.39 -16.62 0.04
C PRO A 53 4.98 -15.48 -0.92
N TRP A 54 4.79 -15.77 -2.21
CA TRP A 54 4.52 -14.76 -3.24
C TRP A 54 3.03 -14.65 -3.60
N ARG A 55 2.19 -15.58 -3.15
CA ARG A 55 0.74 -15.60 -3.44
C ARG A 55 0.00 -14.28 -3.20
N LEU A 56 0.42 -13.49 -2.22
CA LEU A 56 -0.21 -12.20 -1.88
C LEU A 56 0.48 -10.99 -2.54
N ALA A 57 1.62 -11.18 -3.22
CA ALA A 57 2.38 -10.09 -3.82
C ALA A 57 1.57 -9.30 -4.87
N PRO A 58 0.78 -9.92 -5.78
CA PRO A 58 -0.04 -9.18 -6.74
C PRO A 58 -1.11 -8.32 -6.05
N VAL A 59 -1.76 -8.87 -5.02
CA VAL A 59 -2.77 -8.15 -4.25
C VAL A 59 -2.16 -6.95 -3.52
N GLY A 60 -1.01 -7.16 -2.89
CA GLY A 60 -0.22 -6.10 -2.27
C GLY A 60 0.14 -5.01 -3.27
N ALA A 61 0.68 -5.37 -4.45
CA ALA A 61 1.03 -4.41 -5.49
C ALA A 61 -0.15 -3.53 -5.90
N LEU A 62 -1.31 -4.13 -6.17
CA LEU A 62 -2.52 -3.40 -6.57
C LEU A 62 -3.02 -2.46 -5.45
N LEU A 63 -3.00 -2.92 -4.19
CA LEU A 63 -3.30 -2.09 -3.02
C LEU A 63 -2.34 -0.90 -2.90
N GLY A 64 -1.03 -1.12 -3.10
CA GLY A 64 -0.03 -0.07 -3.07
C GLY A 64 -0.29 1.00 -4.14
N ILE A 65 -0.60 0.58 -5.37
CA ILE A 65 -0.92 1.52 -6.45
C ILE A 65 -2.20 2.31 -6.10
N ALA A 66 -3.25 1.65 -5.62
CA ALA A 66 -4.47 2.31 -5.20
C ALA A 66 -4.22 3.34 -4.08
N ALA A 67 -3.41 2.97 -3.07
CA ALA A 67 -3.03 3.86 -1.97
C ALA A 67 -2.22 5.07 -2.44
N HIS A 68 -1.31 4.90 -3.41
CA HIS A 68 -0.59 6.04 -4.01
C HIS A 68 -1.53 7.01 -4.72
N LEU A 69 -2.45 6.49 -5.53
CA LEU A 69 -3.42 7.29 -6.26
C LEU A 69 -4.32 8.09 -5.30
N THR A 70 -4.87 7.44 -4.27
CA THR A 70 -5.74 8.12 -3.29
C THR A 70 -5.00 9.17 -2.47
N ASN A 71 -3.77 8.86 -2.03
CA ASN A 71 -2.93 9.79 -1.29
C ASN A 71 -2.63 11.05 -2.10
N VAL A 72 -2.29 10.89 -3.39
CA VAL A 72 -1.98 12.03 -4.27
C VAL A 72 -3.24 12.84 -4.61
N VAL A 73 -4.39 12.19 -4.85
CA VAL A 73 -5.65 12.89 -5.17
C VAL A 73 -6.01 13.94 -4.11
N GLY A 74 -5.72 13.67 -2.83
CA GLY A 74 -6.00 14.59 -1.72
C GLY A 74 -5.17 15.87 -1.71
N ASP A 75 -4.03 15.91 -2.40
CA ASP A 75 -3.08 17.03 -2.35
C ASP A 75 -2.42 17.37 -3.70
N ILE A 76 -3.11 17.12 -4.82
CA ILE A 76 -2.56 17.37 -6.17
C ILE A 76 -2.06 18.81 -6.31
N ASP A 77 -2.84 19.81 -5.87
CA ASP A 77 -2.45 21.21 -6.02
C ASP A 77 -1.23 21.57 -5.16
N GLY A 78 -1.11 20.98 -3.96
CA GLY A 78 0.07 21.15 -3.10
C GLY A 78 1.32 20.52 -3.70
N ASP A 79 1.19 19.30 -4.20
CA ASP A 79 2.23 18.57 -4.90
C ASP A 79 2.74 19.36 -6.12
N LEU A 80 1.83 19.86 -6.97
CA LEU A 80 2.19 20.63 -8.16
C LEU A 80 2.93 21.93 -7.79
N ARG A 81 2.52 22.64 -6.74
CA ARG A 81 3.23 23.85 -6.26
C ARG A 81 4.66 23.56 -5.79
N THR A 82 4.93 22.33 -5.35
CA THR A 82 6.27 21.90 -4.92
C THR A 82 7.07 21.20 -6.03
N GLY A 83 6.56 21.22 -7.27
CA GLY A 83 7.22 20.62 -8.44
C GLY A 83 7.06 19.11 -8.56
N VAL A 84 6.14 18.50 -7.81
CA VAL A 84 5.87 17.06 -7.89
C VAL A 84 4.95 16.77 -9.08
N HIS A 85 5.53 16.17 -10.13
CA HIS A 85 4.83 15.82 -11.37
C HIS A 85 4.81 14.31 -11.62
N GLY A 86 4.30 13.57 -10.63
CA GLY A 86 4.10 12.13 -10.72
C GLY A 86 2.97 11.74 -11.69
N PHE A 87 2.74 10.43 -11.81
CA PHE A 87 1.68 9.90 -12.67
C PHE A 87 0.27 10.39 -12.29
N PRO A 88 -0.17 10.34 -11.02
CA PRO A 88 -1.52 10.79 -10.67
C PRO A 88 -1.70 12.30 -10.89
N GLN A 89 -0.65 13.11 -10.66
CA GLN A 89 -0.67 14.55 -10.96
C GLN A 89 -0.84 14.82 -12.47
N ARG A 90 -0.24 13.98 -13.33
CA ARG A 90 -0.34 14.12 -14.80
C ARG A 90 -1.71 13.74 -15.36
N ILE A 91 -2.34 12.70 -14.82
CA ILE A 91 -3.68 12.28 -15.26
C ILE A 91 -4.81 13.03 -14.55
N GLY A 92 -4.49 13.73 -13.46
CA GLY A 92 -5.43 14.53 -12.69
C GLY A 92 -6.26 13.74 -11.67
N ALA A 93 -7.02 14.47 -10.84
CA ALA A 93 -7.75 13.91 -9.71
C ALA A 93 -8.80 12.87 -10.13
N ARG A 94 -9.69 13.21 -11.08
CA ARG A 94 -10.80 12.33 -11.48
C ARG A 94 -10.34 10.98 -12.05
N PRO A 95 -9.44 10.92 -13.07
CA PRO A 95 -8.93 9.65 -13.56
C PRO A 95 -8.18 8.86 -12.48
N SER A 96 -7.43 9.53 -11.62
CA SER A 96 -6.72 8.88 -10.51
C SER A 96 -7.69 8.22 -9.53
N THR A 97 -8.79 8.90 -9.18
CA THR A 97 -9.85 8.35 -8.32
C THR A 97 -10.52 7.13 -8.95
N TYR A 98 -10.91 7.20 -10.23
CA TYR A 98 -11.54 6.06 -10.90
C TYR A 98 -10.61 4.86 -11.00
N LEU A 99 -9.33 5.09 -11.30
CA LEU A 99 -8.33 4.03 -11.34
C LEU A 99 -8.13 3.41 -9.95
N ALA A 100 -8.05 4.21 -8.88
CA ALA A 100 -7.95 3.70 -7.53
C ALA A 100 -9.15 2.81 -7.16
N ILE A 101 -10.38 3.24 -7.45
CA ILE A 101 -11.60 2.47 -7.21
C ILE A 101 -11.56 1.14 -8.00
N ALA A 102 -11.21 1.19 -9.28
CA ALA A 102 -11.12 -0.01 -10.11
C ALA A 102 -10.10 -1.03 -9.54
N LEU A 103 -8.93 -0.57 -9.10
CA LEU A 103 -7.92 -1.41 -8.48
C LEU A 103 -8.41 -2.03 -7.17
N LEU A 104 -9.12 -1.27 -6.32
CA LEU A 104 -9.69 -1.79 -5.09
C LEU A 104 -10.77 -2.85 -5.35
N VAL A 105 -11.61 -2.66 -6.36
CA VAL A 105 -12.60 -3.67 -6.79
C VAL A 105 -11.89 -4.95 -7.23
N ILE A 106 -10.82 -4.86 -8.03
CA ILE A 106 -10.03 -6.02 -8.45
C ILE A 106 -9.43 -6.74 -7.24
N VAL A 107 -8.80 -6.01 -6.31
CA VAL A 107 -8.26 -6.57 -5.06
C VAL A 107 -9.33 -7.33 -4.29
N ALA A 108 -10.51 -6.73 -4.17
CA ALA A 108 -11.59 -7.30 -3.41
C ALA A 108 -12.14 -8.58 -4.06
N ILE A 109 -12.24 -8.63 -5.41
CA ILE A 109 -12.56 -9.86 -6.15
C ILE A 109 -11.50 -10.95 -5.96
N LEU A 110 -10.22 -10.59 -5.90
CA LEU A 110 -9.13 -11.55 -5.69
C LEU A 110 -9.12 -12.14 -4.29
N LEU A 111 -9.58 -11.39 -3.28
CA LEU A 111 -9.54 -11.80 -1.88
C LEU A 111 -10.84 -12.41 -1.36
N PHE A 112 -11.98 -12.03 -1.94
CA PHE A 112 -13.29 -12.38 -1.41
C PHE A 112 -14.20 -12.88 -2.53
N SER A 113 -14.98 -13.91 -2.19
CA SER A 113 -16.07 -14.40 -3.03
C SER A 113 -17.40 -13.71 -2.76
N ASP A 114 -17.53 -12.97 -1.64
CA ASP A 114 -18.75 -12.25 -1.25
C ASP A 114 -18.71 -10.77 -1.67
N LEU A 115 -19.55 -10.41 -2.65
CA LEU A 115 -19.66 -9.07 -3.22
C LEU A 115 -20.05 -7.98 -2.19
N ARG A 116 -20.78 -8.32 -1.12
CA ARG A 116 -21.20 -7.34 -0.12
C ARG A 116 -20.04 -6.92 0.79
N LEU A 117 -19.17 -7.87 1.12
CA LEU A 117 -17.94 -7.62 1.86
C LEU A 117 -16.93 -6.79 1.04
N ILE A 118 -16.84 -7.09 -0.27
CA ILE A 118 -16.02 -6.35 -1.23
C ILE A 118 -16.38 -4.85 -1.25
N VAL A 119 -17.68 -4.55 -1.38
CA VAL A 119 -18.17 -3.17 -1.43
C VAL A 119 -17.93 -2.46 -0.10
N ALA A 120 -18.19 -3.12 1.04
CA ALA A 120 -18.00 -2.53 2.36
C ALA A 120 -16.54 -2.17 2.65
N LEU A 121 -15.59 -3.07 2.34
CA LEU A 121 -14.16 -2.83 2.56
C LEU A 121 -13.60 -1.76 1.62
N THR A 122 -14.05 -1.74 0.37
CA THR A 122 -13.64 -0.72 -0.62
C THR A 122 -14.10 0.68 -0.19
N VAL A 123 -15.34 0.80 0.29
CA VAL A 123 -15.88 2.06 0.80
C VAL A 123 -15.15 2.49 2.06
N ALA A 124 -14.87 1.58 3.00
CA ALA A 124 -14.14 1.89 4.22
C ALA A 124 -12.70 2.36 3.94
N ALA A 125 -11.97 1.66 3.07
CA ALA A 125 -10.60 2.02 2.69
C ALA A 125 -10.54 3.37 1.95
N THR A 126 -11.47 3.60 1.03
CA THR A 126 -11.58 4.90 0.31
C THR A 126 -11.92 6.03 1.29
N SER A 127 -12.84 5.79 2.22
CA SER A 127 -13.23 6.79 3.23
C SER A 127 -12.08 7.13 4.16
N LEU A 128 -11.29 6.13 4.58
CA LEU A 128 -10.11 6.34 5.43
C LEU A 128 -9.00 7.09 4.69
N ALA A 129 -8.79 6.79 3.40
CA ALA A 129 -7.81 7.48 2.56
C ALA A 129 -8.18 8.93 2.24
N LEU A 130 -9.46 9.29 2.32
CA LEU A 130 -9.96 10.67 2.17
C LEU A 130 -9.88 11.48 3.47
N LEU A 131 -9.61 10.84 4.62
CA LEU A 131 -9.35 11.58 5.84
C LEU A 131 -7.95 12.20 5.76
N PRO A 132 -7.80 13.50 6.07
CA PRO A 132 -6.47 14.11 6.14
C PRO A 132 -5.62 13.32 7.14
N PRO A 133 -4.34 13.01 6.83
CA PRO A 133 -3.47 12.27 7.74
C PRO A 133 -3.25 13.11 9.00
N ARG A 134 -4.10 12.89 10.01
CA ARG A 134 -3.89 13.48 11.33
C ARG A 134 -2.75 12.70 11.97
N ARG A 135 -1.67 13.38 12.35
CA ARG A 135 -0.50 12.79 13.04
C ARG A 135 -0.84 11.70 14.09
N PRO A 136 -1.88 11.81 14.94
CA PRO A 136 -2.25 10.73 15.85
C PRO A 136 -2.85 9.49 15.16
N LEU A 137 -3.53 9.64 14.02
CA LEU A 137 -4.08 8.53 13.24
C LEU A 137 -2.94 7.71 12.60
N PHE A 138 -1.91 8.37 12.08
CA PHE A 138 -0.72 7.72 11.55
C PHE A 138 0.06 6.97 12.64
N VAL A 139 0.26 7.58 13.81
CA VAL A 139 0.90 6.92 14.96
C VAL A 139 0.05 5.75 15.48
N GLY A 140 -1.27 5.90 15.52
CA GLY A 140 -2.20 4.84 15.91
C GLY A 140 -2.17 3.66 14.94
N LEU A 141 -2.13 3.92 13.63
CA LEU A 141 -2.01 2.86 12.61
C LEU A 141 -0.65 2.16 12.68
N MET A 142 0.44 2.88 12.98
CA MET A 142 1.77 2.28 13.20
C MET A 142 1.82 1.44 14.48
N ALA A 143 1.17 1.90 15.57
CA ALA A 143 1.06 1.14 16.81
C ALA A 143 0.20 -0.11 16.63
N LEU A 144 -0.90 -0.02 15.87
CA LEU A 144 -1.76 -1.15 15.52
C LEU A 144 -1.02 -2.16 14.63
N ALA A 145 -0.31 -1.70 13.61
CA ALA A 145 0.50 -2.57 12.76
C ALA A 145 1.62 -3.26 13.55
N ALA A 146 2.27 -2.54 14.48
CA ALA A 146 3.25 -3.15 15.39
C ALA A 146 2.60 -4.17 16.33
N LEU A 147 1.40 -3.88 16.84
CA LEU A 147 0.63 -4.80 17.68
C LEU A 147 0.20 -6.06 16.92
N ASP A 148 -0.30 -5.92 15.70
CA ASP A 148 -0.66 -7.06 14.83
C ASP A 148 0.56 -7.92 14.52
N VAL A 149 1.74 -7.31 14.30
CA VAL A 149 3.00 -8.04 14.15
C VAL A 149 3.36 -8.80 15.43
N VAL A 150 3.21 -8.18 16.61
CA VAL A 150 3.47 -8.85 17.90
C VAL A 150 2.49 -10.00 18.15
N LEU A 151 1.20 -9.80 17.87
CA LEU A 151 0.16 -10.83 18.03
C LEU A 151 0.36 -11.98 17.05
N LEU A 152 0.70 -11.69 15.80
CA LEU A 152 1.04 -12.69 14.79
C LEU A 152 2.26 -13.52 15.23
N LEU A 153 3.31 -12.87 15.75
CA LEU A 153 4.49 -13.57 16.30
C LEU A 153 4.16 -14.42 17.53
N GLY A 154 3.20 -13.99 18.36
CA GLY A 154 2.70 -14.78 19.50
C GLY A 154 1.92 -16.02 19.05
N SER A 155 1.12 -15.92 18.01
CA SER A 155 0.30 -17.02 17.47
C SER A 155 1.09 -18.12 16.74
N LEU A 156 2.37 -17.87 16.41
CA LEU A 156 3.24 -18.84 15.74
C LEU A 156 3.99 -19.78 16.72
N HIS A 157 3.83 -19.59 18.03
CA HIS A 157 4.46 -20.39 19.09
C HIS A 157 3.47 -21.23 19.92
N SER A 158 2.22 -21.31 19.49
CA SER A 158 1.12 -22.08 20.09
C SER A 158 0.59 -23.11 19.10
#